data_AF-A0AAJ4DPL8-F1
#
_entry.id   AF-A0AAJ4DPL8-F1
#
_cell.length_a   1.000
_cell.length_b   1.000
_cell.length_c   1.000
_cell.angle_alpha   90.00
_cell.angle_beta   90.00
_cell.angle_gamma   90.00
#
_symmetry.space_group_name_H-M   'P 1'
#
loop_
_entity.id
_entity.type
_entity.pdbx_description
1 polymer ?
#
loop_
_entity_poly.entity_id
_entity_poly.type
_entity_poly.pdbx_seq_one_letter_code
_entity_poly.pdbx_strand_id
1 'polypeptide(L)'
;MEKSRRLWTVGLLTLAAITLSGCKVSATSGDRYYDRDEQHFSRGYVLDARDTGRYFPEGRWSLNYETEVCIGDTLYFETADRRVRVYGSPAYSENTFRAAATEVSTRIDGVLNRFRMSWRDFVDERSSAVPYPEQVIACLSPRVSTNNLASGTLAAVAVAPYHRSWPYEAGQIFTHELAHYVQENLSRYNAAASLLPYWFAEGQAALVAGDPVAPAYRHYDYDPLRDATRNDASNVSYRFEHYALAYRYLERANGALEMTLLLDLVQFMDWTGDYRGVISTGESRAFVEAFDAKELVDHRGRYMSFARFRADYHSLVGAGG
;
A
#
# COMPACT_ATOMS: atom_id res chain seq x y z
N MET A 1 21.17 -54.97 -42.95
CA MET A 1 19.98 -54.38 -43.58
C MET A 1 19.68 -53.08 -42.85
N GLU A 2 20.27 -51.95 -43.24
CA GLU A 2 20.05 -51.15 -44.46
C GLU A 2 19.08 -49.98 -44.21
N LYS A 3 19.71 -48.79 -44.04
CA LYS A 3 19.38 -47.41 -44.50
C LYS A 3 17.98 -46.84 -44.16
N SER A 4 17.85 -45.59 -43.71
CA SER A 4 18.24 -44.31 -44.36
C SER A 4 18.05 -43.13 -43.36
N ARG A 5 19.01 -42.23 -43.07
CA ARG A 5 19.34 -40.92 -43.73
C ARG A 5 18.09 -39.99 -43.89
N ARG A 6 18.00 -38.70 -43.47
CA ARG A 6 18.88 -37.49 -43.36
C ARG A 6 18.28 -36.52 -42.30
N LEU A 7 19.03 -35.78 -41.47
CA LEU A 7 19.78 -34.51 -41.62
C LEU A 7 18.97 -33.20 -41.93
N TRP A 8 19.00 -32.29 -40.93
CA TRP A 8 19.01 -30.80 -40.94
C TRP A 8 17.69 -30.07 -41.25
N THR A 9 17.23 -29.07 -40.48
CA THR A 9 17.86 -27.75 -40.27
C THR A 9 17.25 -26.99 -39.06
N VAL A 10 18.10 -26.16 -38.46
CA VAL A 10 17.93 -25.06 -37.48
C VAL A 10 16.56 -24.36 -37.46
N GLY A 11 16.06 -24.11 -36.25
CA GLY A 11 14.99 -23.15 -35.97
C GLY A 11 14.86 -22.88 -34.47
N LEU A 12 15.57 -21.86 -33.97
CA LEU A 12 15.28 -21.24 -32.68
C LEU A 12 13.83 -20.79 -32.64
N LEU A 13 13.05 -21.26 -31.66
CA LEU A 13 11.79 -20.65 -31.25
C LEU A 13 11.96 -20.14 -29.82
N THR A 14 12.54 -18.96 -29.75
CA THR A 14 12.35 -17.99 -28.67
C THR A 14 10.93 -17.44 -28.69
N LEU A 15 10.46 -17.03 -27.50
CA LEU A 15 9.24 -16.28 -27.18
C LEU A 15 7.91 -17.04 -27.13
N ALA A 16 7.44 -17.26 -25.90
CA ALA A 16 6.30 -16.48 -25.37
C ALA A 16 6.44 -16.39 -23.85
N ALA A 17 7.05 -15.31 -23.36
CA ALA A 17 6.92 -14.90 -21.98
C ALA A 17 5.47 -14.43 -21.79
N ILE A 18 4.68 -15.19 -21.03
CA ILE A 18 3.36 -14.77 -20.58
C ILE A 18 3.61 -13.72 -19.49
N THR A 19 3.48 -12.45 -19.83
CA THR A 19 3.48 -11.34 -18.87
C THR A 19 2.16 -11.35 -18.12
N LEU A 20 2.24 -11.66 -16.83
CA LEU A 20 1.16 -11.64 -15.85
C LEU A 20 0.93 -10.23 -15.30
N SER A 21 -0.32 -10.00 -14.87
CA SER A 21 -0.86 -8.91 -14.04
C SER A 21 -0.80 -7.48 -14.59
N GLY A 22 -1.82 -7.14 -15.38
CA GLY A 22 -2.19 -5.75 -15.67
C GLY A 22 -3.14 -5.19 -14.61
N CYS A 23 -2.77 -4.03 -14.06
CA CYS A 23 -3.70 -2.98 -13.67
C CYS A 23 -3.20 -1.65 -14.27
N LYS A 24 -4.17 -0.85 -14.72
CA LYS A 24 -4.16 0.58 -15.10
C LYS A 24 -3.88 1.00 -16.58
N VAL A 25 -5.01 1.15 -17.31
CA VAL A 25 -5.48 2.25 -18.19
C VAL A 25 -4.82 2.55 -19.55
N SER A 26 -5.71 2.78 -20.54
CA SER A 26 -5.47 3.36 -21.87
C SER A 26 -4.78 4.73 -21.81
N ALA A 27 -3.56 4.80 -22.32
CA ALA A 27 -2.86 6.06 -22.57
C ALA A 27 -3.31 6.65 -23.92
N THR A 28 -3.81 7.89 -23.91
CA THR A 28 -3.73 8.75 -25.10
C THR A 28 -2.36 9.40 -25.09
N SER A 29 -1.59 9.14 -26.14
CA SER A 29 -0.26 9.68 -26.38
C SER A 29 -0.34 11.18 -26.68
N GLY A 30 0.47 11.99 -25.99
CA GLY A 30 0.63 13.40 -26.34
C GLY A 30 1.59 14.13 -25.41
N ASP A 31 2.72 14.50 -26.00
CA ASP A 31 3.62 15.59 -25.62
C ASP A 31 4.71 15.36 -24.56
N ARG A 32 5.93 15.47 -25.08
CA ARG A 32 7.21 15.64 -24.40
C ARG A 32 7.17 16.91 -23.55
N TYR A 33 7.47 16.81 -22.26
CA TYR A 33 7.71 17.99 -21.43
C TYR A 33 9.14 18.03 -20.88
N TYR A 34 9.69 19.24 -20.98
CA TYR A 34 11.03 19.70 -20.63
C TYR A 34 11.27 19.80 -19.11
N ASP A 35 12.55 19.83 -18.73
CA ASP A 35 13.12 20.24 -17.42
C ASP A 35 12.36 21.40 -16.75
N ARG A 36 11.38 21.07 -15.92
CA ARG A 36 11.13 21.74 -14.64
C ARG A 36 11.54 20.71 -13.59
N ASP A 37 12.29 21.09 -12.55
CA ASP A 37 12.18 20.49 -11.19
C ASP A 37 13.45 20.53 -10.31
N GLU A 38 14.52 21.26 -10.66
CA GLU A 38 15.57 21.51 -9.65
C GLU A 38 15.12 22.48 -8.53
N GLN A 39 14.06 23.26 -8.76
CA GLN A 39 13.54 24.23 -7.77
C GLN A 39 12.47 23.67 -6.82
N HIS A 40 12.01 22.42 -6.98
CA HIS A 40 10.84 21.90 -6.24
C HIS A 40 11.15 20.68 -5.38
N PHE A 41 12.39 20.20 -5.36
CA PHE A 41 12.78 19.13 -4.46
C PHE A 41 12.84 19.57 -3.01
N SER A 42 12.48 18.64 -2.13
CA SER A 42 12.67 18.76 -0.70
C SER A 42 14.14 19.08 -0.38
N ARG A 43 14.33 20.03 0.52
CA ARG A 43 15.67 20.36 1.05
C ARG A 43 16.15 19.21 1.92
N GLY A 44 17.46 18.99 1.95
CA GLY A 44 18.07 17.88 2.67
C GLY A 44 19.48 17.58 2.20
N TYR A 45 20.04 16.51 2.72
CA TYR A 45 21.43 16.13 2.54
C TYR A 45 21.55 14.66 2.15
N VAL A 46 22.45 14.37 1.22
CA VAL A 46 22.94 13.02 0.99
C VAL A 46 24.00 12.72 2.05
N LEU A 47 23.84 11.58 2.72
CA LEU A 47 24.64 11.14 3.87
C LEU A 47 24.98 9.66 3.71
N ASP A 48 25.96 9.20 4.47
CA ASP A 48 26.39 7.81 4.52
C ASP A 48 26.10 7.20 5.91
N ALA A 49 25.48 6.02 5.92
CA ALA A 49 25.17 5.26 7.13
C ALA A 49 26.43 4.83 7.89
N ARG A 50 27.57 4.66 7.20
CA ARG A 50 28.86 4.34 7.83
C ARG A 50 29.40 5.50 8.68
N ASP A 51 29.07 6.73 8.30
CA ASP A 51 29.47 7.93 9.03
C ASP A 51 28.47 8.28 10.13
N THR A 52 27.18 8.05 9.86
CA THR A 52 26.08 8.48 10.73
C THR A 52 25.55 7.40 11.68
N GLY A 53 25.90 6.13 11.45
CA GLY A 53 25.39 4.97 12.19
C GLY A 53 23.92 4.62 11.91
N ARG A 54 23.29 5.28 10.93
CA ARG A 54 21.84 5.18 10.63
C ARG A 54 21.61 4.26 9.43
N TYR A 55 21.56 2.95 9.67
CA TYR A 55 21.44 1.93 8.61
C TYR A 55 19.99 1.62 8.23
N PHE A 56 19.73 1.23 6.98
CA PHE A 56 18.40 0.76 6.58
C PHE A 56 17.91 -0.40 7.48
N PRO A 57 16.60 -0.51 7.78
CA PRO A 57 16.06 -1.64 8.55
C PRO A 57 16.50 -3.01 7.99
N GLU A 58 16.94 -3.92 8.87
CA GLU A 58 17.32 -5.30 8.47
C GLU A 58 16.25 -6.35 8.80
N GLY A 59 15.24 -5.96 9.60
CA GLY A 59 14.17 -6.84 10.07
C GLY A 59 13.21 -7.23 8.95
N ARG A 60 13.47 -8.35 8.27
CA ARG A 60 12.64 -8.82 7.14
C ARG A 60 11.16 -9.03 7.47
N TRP A 61 10.82 -9.25 8.73
CA TRP A 61 9.43 -9.43 9.17
C TRP A 61 8.56 -8.18 8.97
N SER A 62 9.17 -6.99 8.93
CA SER A 62 8.50 -5.70 8.72
C SER A 62 8.75 -5.09 7.33
N LEU A 63 9.40 -5.85 6.45
CA LEU A 63 9.72 -5.48 5.06
C LEU A 63 9.04 -6.44 4.08
N ASN A 64 9.09 -6.07 2.80
CA ASN A 64 8.64 -6.88 1.67
C ASN A 64 9.76 -7.05 0.63
N TYR A 65 9.50 -7.85 -0.39
CA TYR A 65 10.47 -8.14 -1.46
C TYR A 65 11.03 -6.86 -2.11
N GLU A 66 10.23 -5.83 -2.26
CA GLU A 66 10.60 -4.56 -2.88
C GLU A 66 11.50 -3.72 -1.97
N THR A 67 11.24 -3.67 -0.67
CA THR A 67 12.01 -2.88 0.31
C THR A 67 13.30 -3.58 0.76
N GLU A 68 13.36 -4.91 0.74
CA GLU A 68 14.56 -5.68 1.09
C GLU A 68 15.80 -5.33 0.23
N VAL A 69 15.62 -4.70 -0.93
CA VAL A 69 16.74 -4.28 -1.80
C VAL A 69 17.71 -3.34 -1.10
N CYS A 70 17.20 -2.47 -0.22
CA CYS A 70 18.03 -1.49 0.47
C CYS A 70 18.71 -2.05 1.72
N ILE A 71 18.54 -3.33 2.06
CA ILE A 71 19.30 -3.95 3.13
C ILE A 71 20.79 -3.92 2.77
N GLY A 72 21.58 -3.26 3.61
CA GLY A 72 23.01 -3.06 3.40
C GLY A 72 23.36 -1.82 2.55
N ASP A 73 22.38 -1.12 1.97
CA ASP A 73 22.64 0.18 1.36
C ASP A 73 23.02 1.19 2.44
N THR A 74 24.07 1.95 2.16
CA THR A 74 24.65 2.92 3.10
C THR A 74 24.40 4.35 2.69
N LEU A 75 24.20 4.63 1.40
CA LEU A 75 23.86 5.96 0.92
C LEU A 75 22.38 6.26 1.18
N TYR A 76 22.09 7.42 1.75
CA TYR A 76 20.73 7.89 1.89
C TYR A 76 20.62 9.41 1.77
N PHE A 77 19.42 9.87 1.41
CA PHE A 77 19.03 11.27 1.52
C PHE A 77 18.12 11.46 2.72
N GLU A 78 18.39 12.47 3.55
CA GLU A 78 17.52 12.85 4.67
C GLU A 78 16.98 14.26 4.45
N THR A 79 15.66 14.42 4.55
CA THR A 79 15.00 15.72 4.44
C THR A 79 15.44 16.65 5.58
N ALA A 80 15.43 17.96 5.33
CA ALA A 80 15.90 18.96 6.30
C ALA A 80 15.05 18.99 7.59
N ASP A 81 13.78 18.62 7.50
CA ASP A 81 12.87 18.45 8.65
C ASP A 81 13.01 17.08 9.35
N ARG A 82 13.87 16.20 8.81
CA ARG A 82 14.17 14.85 9.29
C ARG A 82 13.00 13.87 9.29
N ARG A 83 11.89 14.20 8.62
CA ARG A 83 10.70 13.32 8.56
C ARG A 83 10.86 12.16 7.60
N VAL A 84 11.69 12.30 6.57
CA VAL A 84 11.87 11.28 5.52
C VAL A 84 13.34 10.96 5.33
N ARG A 85 13.65 9.66 5.26
CA ARG A 85 14.96 9.17 4.85
C ARG A 85 14.83 8.17 3.70
N VAL A 86 15.50 8.44 2.58
CA VAL A 86 15.46 7.61 1.37
C VAL A 86 16.81 6.92 1.20
N TYR A 87 16.84 5.59 1.29
CA TYR A 87 18.02 4.77 1.02
C TYR A 87 18.04 4.29 -0.43
N GLY A 88 19.22 3.96 -0.93
CA GLY A 88 19.37 3.34 -2.23
C GLY A 88 20.83 3.19 -2.68
N SER A 89 20.99 2.49 -3.79
CA SER A 89 22.30 2.29 -4.41
C SER A 89 22.99 3.61 -4.76
N PRO A 90 24.33 3.72 -4.59
CA PRO A 90 25.11 4.87 -5.05
C PRO A 90 25.12 5.03 -6.58
N ALA A 91 24.58 4.06 -7.34
CA ALA A 91 24.38 4.19 -8.78
C ALA A 91 23.24 5.17 -9.15
N TYR A 92 22.35 5.49 -8.21
CA TYR A 92 21.27 6.45 -8.45
C TYR A 92 21.75 7.90 -8.26
N SER A 93 21.26 8.80 -9.11
CA SER A 93 21.56 10.23 -8.99
C SER A 93 20.92 10.83 -7.74
N GLU A 94 21.52 11.88 -7.17
CA GLU A 94 20.95 12.64 -6.05
C GLU A 94 19.52 13.14 -6.35
N ASN A 95 19.24 13.54 -7.59
CA ASN A 95 17.89 13.97 -8.01
C ASN A 95 16.85 12.85 -7.86
N THR A 96 17.24 11.58 -8.02
CA THR A 96 16.33 10.44 -7.76
C THR A 96 15.97 10.34 -6.28
N PHE A 97 16.97 10.44 -5.39
CA PHE A 97 16.73 10.42 -3.95
C PHE A 97 15.82 11.57 -3.52
N ARG A 98 16.11 12.77 -4.03
CA ARG A 98 15.34 13.98 -3.79
C ARG A 98 13.90 13.89 -4.31
N ALA A 99 13.70 13.33 -5.50
CA ALA A 99 12.36 13.14 -6.08
C ALA A 99 11.51 12.19 -5.21
N ALA A 100 12.06 11.04 -4.81
CA ALA A 100 11.37 10.10 -3.91
C ALA A 100 11.07 10.74 -2.55
N ALA A 101 12.03 11.46 -1.96
CA ALA A 101 11.83 12.17 -0.70
C ALA A 101 10.72 13.22 -0.81
N THR A 102 10.64 13.90 -1.96
CA THR A 102 9.64 14.95 -2.22
C THR A 102 8.23 14.38 -2.31
N GLU A 103 8.03 13.29 -3.04
CA GLU A 103 6.71 12.65 -3.11
C GLU A 103 6.29 12.11 -1.74
N VAL A 104 7.17 11.40 -1.03
CA VAL A 104 6.85 10.88 0.31
C VAL A 104 6.52 12.03 1.27
N SER A 105 7.37 13.06 1.32
CA SER A 105 7.19 14.19 2.25
C SER A 105 5.95 15.02 1.94
N THR A 106 5.65 15.26 0.67
CA THR A 106 4.52 16.13 0.27
C THR A 106 3.18 15.45 0.50
N ARG A 107 3.13 14.11 0.38
CA ARG A 107 1.88 13.35 0.40
C ARG A 107 1.51 12.82 1.78
N ILE A 108 2.49 12.51 2.63
CA ILE A 108 2.21 11.86 3.92
C ILE A 108 1.26 12.67 4.79
N ASP A 109 1.38 14.01 4.84
CA ASP A 109 0.45 14.85 5.61
C ASP A 109 -0.98 14.79 5.06
N GLY A 110 -1.13 14.73 3.73
CA GLY A 110 -2.43 14.54 3.09
C GLY A 110 -3.06 13.21 3.45
N VAL A 111 -2.26 12.13 3.44
CA VAL A 111 -2.70 10.79 3.87
C VAL A 111 -3.13 10.83 5.33
N LEU A 112 -2.27 11.27 6.25
CA LEU A 112 -2.56 11.31 7.69
C LEU A 112 -3.82 12.12 8.00
N ASN A 113 -4.04 13.25 7.30
CA ASN A 113 -5.27 14.03 7.45
C ASN A 113 -6.54 13.25 7.08
N ARG A 114 -6.48 12.34 6.08
CA ARG A 114 -7.60 11.44 5.74
C ARG A 114 -7.85 10.39 6.83
N PHE A 115 -6.80 9.95 7.50
CA PHE A 115 -6.87 9.12 8.72
C PHE A 115 -7.21 9.93 9.98
N ARG A 116 -7.49 11.24 9.88
CA ARG A 116 -7.77 12.12 11.04
C ARG A 116 -6.63 12.19 12.06
N MET A 117 -5.39 12.10 11.58
CA MET A 117 -4.19 12.14 12.41
C MET A 117 -3.29 13.31 11.99
N SER A 118 -2.62 13.91 12.97
CA SER A 118 -1.43 14.72 12.72
C SER A 118 -0.19 13.83 12.57
N TRP A 119 0.92 14.42 12.11
CA TRP A 119 2.21 13.72 12.12
C TRP A 119 2.61 13.23 13.52
N ARG A 120 2.33 14.03 14.55
CA ARG A 120 2.67 13.68 15.93
C ARG A 120 1.86 12.47 16.38
N ASP A 121 0.55 12.49 16.15
CA ASP A 121 -0.31 11.36 16.49
C ASP A 121 0.16 10.10 15.76
N PHE A 122 0.54 10.22 14.47
CA PHE A 122 1.06 9.08 13.73
C PHE A 122 2.37 8.52 14.31
N VAL A 123 3.28 9.37 14.76
CA VAL A 123 4.53 8.94 15.42
C VAL A 123 4.26 8.29 16.77
N ASP A 124 3.27 8.79 17.51
CA ASP A 124 2.92 8.28 18.85
C ASP A 124 2.16 6.94 18.77
N GLU A 125 1.28 6.75 17.76
CA GLU A 125 0.38 5.59 17.64
C GLU A 125 0.88 4.47 16.71
N ARG A 126 1.89 4.74 15.88
CA ARG A 126 2.49 3.68 15.04
C ARG A 126 3.20 2.64 15.89
N SER A 127 3.30 1.43 15.35
CA SER A 127 4.01 0.34 16.01
C SER A 127 5.42 0.72 16.48
N SER A 128 5.63 0.59 17.78
CA SER A 128 6.92 0.78 18.43
C SER A 128 7.94 -0.32 18.08
N ALA A 129 7.50 -1.40 17.44
CA ALA A 129 8.39 -2.43 16.92
C ALA A 129 9.12 -2.00 15.63
N VAL A 130 8.76 -0.85 15.03
CA VAL A 130 9.43 -0.33 13.83
C VAL A 130 10.78 0.30 14.19
N PRO A 131 11.89 0.02 13.46
CA PRO A 131 13.23 0.54 13.79
C PRO A 131 13.43 2.06 13.73
N TYR A 132 12.50 2.81 13.13
CA TYR A 132 12.60 4.26 12.93
C TYR A 132 11.29 4.98 13.26
N PRO A 133 10.80 4.91 14.51
CA PRO A 133 9.46 5.35 14.90
C PRO A 133 9.14 6.82 14.56
N GLU A 134 10.16 7.67 14.41
CA GLU A 134 9.97 9.11 14.14
C GLU A 134 10.12 9.50 12.66
N GLN A 135 10.35 8.54 11.75
CA GLN A 135 10.65 8.83 10.34
C GLN A 135 9.89 7.89 9.40
N VAL A 136 9.57 8.39 8.20
CA VAL A 136 9.23 7.52 7.06
C VAL A 136 10.53 7.11 6.39
N ILE A 137 10.79 5.81 6.39
CA ILE A 137 11.92 5.23 5.68
C ILE A 137 11.46 4.84 4.28
N ALA A 138 12.19 5.27 3.26
CA ALA A 138 11.95 4.89 1.88
C ALA A 138 13.17 4.17 1.28
N CYS A 139 12.93 3.33 0.29
CA CYS A 139 13.93 2.55 -0.41
C CYS A 139 13.78 2.73 -1.93
N LEU A 140 14.80 3.24 -2.61
CA LEU A 140 14.85 3.27 -4.07
C LEU A 140 15.07 1.84 -4.60
N SER A 141 14.01 1.24 -5.10
CA SER A 141 13.98 -0.18 -5.42
C SER A 141 13.64 -0.43 -6.89
N PRO A 142 14.54 -1.08 -7.66
CA PRO A 142 14.26 -1.46 -9.04
C PRO A 142 13.24 -2.62 -9.13
N ARG A 143 12.82 -3.19 -7.99
CA ARG A 143 11.76 -4.22 -7.93
C ARG A 143 10.36 -3.61 -7.96
N VAL A 144 10.22 -2.31 -7.72
CA VAL A 144 8.94 -1.61 -7.84
C VAL A 144 8.66 -1.34 -9.32
N SER A 145 7.50 -1.79 -9.79
CA SER A 145 7.10 -1.59 -11.19
C SER A 145 6.78 -0.12 -11.47
N THR A 146 6.85 0.27 -12.75
CA THR A 146 6.45 1.60 -13.22
C THR A 146 4.94 1.86 -13.08
N ASN A 147 4.14 0.82 -12.80
CA ASN A 147 2.69 0.97 -12.61
C ASN A 147 2.33 1.20 -11.14
N ASN A 148 3.08 0.61 -10.21
CA ASN A 148 2.81 0.74 -8.78
C ASN A 148 3.56 1.93 -8.17
N LEU A 149 4.73 2.29 -8.70
CA LEU A 149 5.63 3.40 -8.29
C LEU A 149 6.13 3.40 -6.84
N ALA A 150 5.36 2.82 -5.92
CA ALA A 150 5.74 2.58 -4.55
C ALA A 150 5.16 1.26 -4.04
N SER A 151 5.59 0.85 -2.86
CA SER A 151 5.00 -0.25 -2.10
C SER A 151 5.20 -0.03 -0.61
N GLY A 152 4.11 0.13 0.13
CA GLY A 152 4.12 0.34 1.58
C GLY A 152 4.33 -0.95 2.36
N THR A 153 5.12 -0.87 3.44
CA THR A 153 5.28 -1.92 4.45
C THR A 153 5.23 -1.32 5.84
N LEU A 154 5.33 -2.14 6.87
CA LEU A 154 5.41 -1.67 8.25
C LEU A 154 6.65 -0.77 8.49
N ALA A 155 7.84 -1.18 8.02
CA ALA A 155 9.07 -0.44 8.32
C ALA A 155 9.52 0.53 7.23
N ALA A 156 9.10 0.36 5.98
CA ALA A 156 9.57 1.20 4.87
C ALA A 156 8.58 1.30 3.70
N VAL A 157 8.84 2.26 2.80
CA VAL A 157 8.15 2.42 1.52
C VAL A 157 9.16 2.18 0.40
N ALA A 158 8.98 1.15 -0.41
CA ALA A 158 9.77 1.01 -1.64
C ALA A 158 9.29 2.04 -2.66
N VAL A 159 10.19 2.60 -3.46
CA VAL A 159 9.92 3.63 -4.46
C VAL A 159 10.67 3.31 -5.75
N ALA A 160 9.99 3.43 -6.90
CA ALA A 160 10.60 3.21 -8.20
C ALA A 160 11.71 4.24 -8.48
N PRO A 161 12.96 3.84 -8.79
CA PRO A 161 14.12 4.73 -8.80
C PRO A 161 14.21 5.69 -10.01
N TYR A 162 13.38 5.51 -11.03
CA TYR A 162 13.45 6.31 -12.26
C TYR A 162 12.34 7.36 -12.29
N HIS A 163 12.52 8.45 -11.56
CA HIS A 163 11.50 9.50 -11.42
C HIS A 163 11.04 10.14 -12.74
N ARG A 164 11.94 10.21 -13.73
CA ARG A 164 11.63 10.76 -15.07
C ARG A 164 10.64 9.91 -15.88
N SER A 165 10.41 8.66 -15.47
CA SER A 165 9.43 7.78 -16.13
C SER A 165 8.13 7.65 -15.36
N TRP A 166 7.95 8.41 -14.27
CA TRP A 166 6.70 8.37 -13.51
C TRP A 166 5.56 9.00 -14.33
N PRO A 167 4.35 8.40 -14.33
CA PRO A 167 3.20 8.90 -15.05
C PRO A 167 2.66 10.20 -14.44
N TYR A 168 1.77 10.89 -15.16
CA TYR A 168 1.12 12.11 -14.69
C TYR A 168 0.37 11.90 -13.36
N GLU A 169 -0.22 10.73 -13.17
CA GLU A 169 -0.97 10.35 -11.96
C GLU A 169 -0.06 9.84 -10.82
N ALA A 170 1.26 10.00 -10.91
CA ALA A 170 2.20 9.50 -9.91
C ALA A 170 1.84 9.93 -8.48
N GLY A 171 1.45 11.19 -8.30
CA GLY A 171 1.04 11.70 -6.99
C GLY A 171 -0.16 10.97 -6.38
N GLN A 172 -1.13 10.54 -7.20
CA GLN A 172 -2.26 9.72 -6.73
C GLN A 172 -1.77 8.32 -6.32
N ILE A 173 -0.91 7.72 -7.14
CA ILE A 173 -0.34 6.39 -6.87
C ILE A 173 0.49 6.39 -5.58
N PHE A 174 1.35 7.39 -5.37
CA PHE A 174 2.09 7.55 -4.11
C PHE A 174 1.15 7.74 -2.91
N THR A 175 0.05 8.49 -3.08
CA THR A 175 -0.94 8.67 -2.01
C THR A 175 -1.60 7.35 -1.62
N HIS A 176 -1.89 6.49 -2.60
CA HIS A 176 -2.45 5.15 -2.39
C HIS A 176 -1.46 4.25 -1.60
N GLU A 177 -0.22 4.16 -2.07
CA GLU A 177 0.79 3.30 -1.43
C GLU A 177 1.22 3.80 -0.04
N LEU A 178 1.20 5.11 0.18
CA LEU A 178 1.41 5.69 1.52
C LEU A 178 0.23 5.42 2.45
N ALA A 179 -1.00 5.29 1.93
CA ALA A 179 -2.13 4.84 2.75
C ALA A 179 -1.90 3.41 3.25
N HIS A 180 -1.35 2.52 2.42
CA HIS A 180 -0.91 1.19 2.88
C HIS A 180 0.20 1.26 3.93
N TYR A 181 1.21 2.12 3.74
CA TYR A 181 2.24 2.32 4.76
C TYR A 181 1.64 2.72 6.12
N VAL A 182 0.69 3.67 6.13
CA VAL A 182 -0.01 4.12 7.34
C VAL A 182 -0.86 3.01 7.93
N GLN A 183 -1.62 2.27 7.11
CA GLN A 183 -2.40 1.11 7.55
C GLN A 183 -1.55 0.08 8.27
N GLU A 184 -0.43 -0.32 7.68
CA GLU A 184 0.46 -1.33 8.26
C GLU A 184 1.01 -0.82 9.60
N ASN A 185 1.41 0.45 9.70
CA ASN A 185 1.91 1.06 10.93
C ASN A 185 0.86 1.19 12.03
N LEU A 186 -0.40 1.43 11.67
CA LEU A 186 -1.50 1.61 12.63
C LEU A 186 -2.19 0.32 13.01
N SER A 187 -2.05 -0.76 12.23
CA SER A 187 -2.80 -2.01 12.46
C SER A 187 -1.94 -3.21 12.85
N ARG A 188 -0.60 -3.14 12.72
CA ARG A 188 0.30 -4.25 13.09
C ARG A 188 1.27 -3.80 14.16
N TYR A 189 1.40 -4.57 15.23
CA TYR A 189 2.47 -4.41 16.20
C TYR A 189 3.69 -5.24 15.79
N ASN A 190 3.57 -6.58 15.77
CA ASN A 190 4.65 -7.50 15.43
C ASN A 190 4.23 -8.67 14.52
N ALA A 191 2.99 -8.70 14.04
CA ALA A 191 2.56 -9.64 13.02
C ALA A 191 3.50 -9.61 11.82
N ALA A 192 3.81 -10.79 11.26
CA ALA A 192 4.68 -10.92 10.07
C ALA A 192 3.95 -10.60 8.75
N ALA A 193 2.62 -10.55 8.76
CA ALA A 193 1.79 -10.28 7.60
C ALA A 193 0.75 -9.20 7.93
N SER A 194 0.14 -8.62 6.90
CA SER A 194 -0.99 -7.70 7.06
C SER A 194 -2.13 -8.36 7.82
N LEU A 195 -2.71 -7.63 8.77
CA LEU A 195 -3.88 -8.07 9.53
C LEU A 195 -5.19 -7.61 8.91
N LEU A 196 -5.13 -6.66 7.96
CA LEU A 196 -6.31 -6.14 7.29
C LEU A 196 -6.74 -7.08 6.15
N PRO A 197 -8.04 -7.34 5.99
CA PRO A 197 -8.55 -8.01 4.81
C PRO A 197 -8.18 -7.24 3.55
N TYR A 198 -7.91 -7.97 2.47
CA TYR A 198 -7.44 -7.39 1.21
C TYR A 198 -8.41 -6.33 0.66
N TRP A 199 -9.72 -6.65 0.63
CA TRP A 199 -10.75 -5.69 0.23
C TRP A 199 -10.78 -4.42 1.10
N PHE A 200 -10.48 -4.52 2.39
CA PHE A 200 -10.55 -3.39 3.31
C PHE A 200 -9.35 -2.46 3.10
N ALA A 201 -8.14 -3.02 3.07
CA ALA A 201 -6.91 -2.28 2.91
C ALA A 201 -6.92 -1.50 1.58
N GLU A 202 -7.22 -2.19 0.48
CA GLU A 202 -7.31 -1.61 -0.86
C GLU A 202 -8.47 -0.60 -0.97
N GLY A 203 -9.63 -0.89 -0.35
CA GLY A 203 -10.78 0.00 -0.36
C GLY A 203 -10.55 1.33 0.36
N GLN A 204 -9.88 1.28 1.53
CA GLN A 204 -9.49 2.48 2.26
C GLN A 204 -8.41 3.27 1.50
N ALA A 205 -7.37 2.60 0.98
CA ALA A 205 -6.31 3.26 0.21
C ALA A 205 -6.87 3.96 -1.03
N ALA A 206 -7.80 3.31 -1.74
CA ALA A 206 -8.52 3.90 -2.87
C ALA A 206 -9.27 5.20 -2.49
N LEU A 207 -10.02 5.21 -1.38
CA LEU A 207 -10.71 6.43 -0.93
C LEU A 207 -9.76 7.54 -0.46
N VAL A 208 -8.62 7.18 0.14
CA VAL A 208 -7.60 8.14 0.57
C VAL A 208 -6.93 8.79 -0.65
N ALA A 209 -6.63 8.01 -1.68
CA ALA A 209 -6.01 8.46 -2.92
C ALA A 209 -6.99 9.16 -3.89
N GLY A 210 -8.30 9.05 -3.65
CA GLY A 210 -9.31 9.56 -4.57
C GLY A 210 -9.43 8.72 -5.85
N ASP A 211 -9.16 7.41 -5.74
CA ASP A 211 -9.39 6.47 -6.84
C ASP A 211 -10.89 6.30 -7.12
N PRO A 212 -11.26 5.78 -8.31
CA PRO A 212 -12.66 5.56 -8.67
C PRO A 212 -13.38 4.64 -7.69
N VAL A 213 -14.66 4.94 -7.45
CA VAL A 213 -15.53 4.15 -6.57
C VAL A 213 -16.76 3.72 -7.35
N ALA A 214 -17.11 2.45 -7.24
CA ALA A 214 -18.28 1.91 -7.93
C ALA A 214 -19.53 2.67 -7.46
N PRO A 215 -20.46 2.97 -8.37
CA PRO A 215 -21.72 3.58 -7.97
C PRO A 215 -22.54 2.57 -7.16
N ALA A 216 -23.30 3.04 -6.18
CA ALA A 216 -24.01 2.17 -5.24
C ALA A 216 -24.97 1.19 -5.95
N TYR A 217 -25.65 1.60 -7.03
CA TYR A 217 -26.55 0.74 -7.80
C TYR A 217 -25.87 -0.44 -8.51
N ARG A 218 -24.54 -0.43 -8.64
CA ARG A 218 -23.74 -1.54 -9.18
C ARG A 218 -23.27 -2.51 -8.10
N HIS A 219 -23.71 -2.37 -6.86
CA HIS A 219 -23.20 -3.19 -5.75
C HIS A 219 -23.28 -4.71 -5.98
N TYR A 220 -24.17 -5.23 -6.84
CA TYR A 220 -24.27 -6.64 -7.21
C TYR A 220 -23.24 -7.12 -8.25
N ASP A 221 -22.53 -6.21 -8.93
CA ASP A 221 -21.57 -6.57 -9.99
C ASP A 221 -20.31 -7.24 -9.42
N TYR A 222 -20.05 -7.07 -8.11
CA TYR A 222 -18.93 -7.71 -7.41
C TYR A 222 -19.23 -7.86 -5.91
N ASP A 223 -18.82 -8.97 -5.31
CA ASP A 223 -18.90 -9.23 -3.86
C ASP A 223 -17.50 -9.02 -3.22
N PRO A 224 -17.15 -7.78 -2.80
CA PRO A 224 -15.82 -7.43 -2.34
C PRO A 224 -15.41 -8.16 -1.06
N LEU A 225 -16.38 -8.50 -0.20
CA LEU A 225 -16.10 -9.08 1.10
C LEU A 225 -15.64 -10.55 1.01
N ARG A 226 -15.70 -11.17 -0.17
CA ARG A 226 -15.09 -12.49 -0.41
C ARG A 226 -13.57 -12.44 -0.53
N ASP A 227 -13.03 -11.27 -0.84
CA ASP A 227 -11.60 -11.11 -1.11
C ASP A 227 -10.87 -10.78 0.20
N ALA A 228 -10.85 -11.76 1.11
CA ALA A 228 -10.16 -11.64 2.39
C ALA A 228 -8.64 -11.58 2.19
N THR A 229 -8.12 -12.34 1.24
CA THR A 229 -6.71 -12.32 0.83
C THR A 229 -6.58 -12.01 -0.66
N ARG A 230 -5.35 -11.65 -1.10
CA ARG A 230 -5.05 -11.47 -2.53
C ARG A 230 -5.32 -12.72 -3.36
N ASN A 231 -5.23 -13.92 -2.77
CA ASN A 231 -5.45 -15.18 -3.50
C ASN A 231 -6.94 -15.47 -3.74
N ASP A 232 -7.83 -14.86 -2.96
CA ASP A 232 -9.27 -14.98 -3.12
C ASP A 232 -9.79 -14.06 -4.24
N ALA A 233 -9.05 -12.98 -4.51
CA ALA A 233 -9.43 -11.95 -5.46
C ALA A 233 -9.44 -12.43 -6.91
N SER A 234 -10.53 -12.12 -7.61
CA SER A 234 -10.60 -12.33 -9.06
C SER A 234 -9.64 -11.37 -9.80
N ASN A 235 -9.29 -11.70 -11.04
CA ASN A 235 -8.41 -10.85 -11.85
C ASN A 235 -9.15 -9.69 -12.57
N VAL A 236 -10.39 -9.35 -12.18
CA VAL A 236 -11.13 -8.25 -12.83
C VAL A 236 -10.68 -6.90 -12.27
N SER A 237 -10.36 -5.94 -13.14
CA SER A 237 -9.77 -4.66 -12.71
C SER A 237 -10.74 -3.76 -11.94
N TYR A 238 -12.04 -3.85 -12.22
CA TYR A 238 -13.05 -3.02 -11.56
C TYR A 238 -13.31 -3.41 -10.10
N ARG A 239 -12.77 -4.53 -9.60
CA ARG A 239 -12.96 -4.98 -8.21
C ARG A 239 -12.52 -3.94 -7.17
N PHE A 240 -11.47 -3.17 -7.45
CA PHE A 240 -10.97 -2.14 -6.55
C PHE A 240 -12.00 -1.02 -6.33
N GLU A 241 -12.79 -0.71 -7.36
CA GLU A 241 -13.89 0.26 -7.23
C GLU A 241 -14.98 -0.25 -6.26
N HIS A 242 -15.16 -1.58 -6.17
CA HIS A 242 -16.09 -2.22 -5.25
C HIS A 242 -15.51 -2.37 -3.84
N TYR A 243 -14.21 -2.60 -3.69
CA TYR A 243 -13.52 -2.49 -2.40
C TYR A 243 -13.71 -1.08 -1.81
N ALA A 244 -13.49 -0.05 -2.63
CA ALA A 244 -13.72 1.33 -2.26
C ALA A 244 -15.18 1.61 -1.91
N LEU A 245 -16.15 1.00 -2.62
CA LEU A 245 -17.57 1.12 -2.31
C LEU A 245 -17.90 0.51 -0.94
N ALA A 246 -17.38 -0.67 -0.64
CA ALA A 246 -17.59 -1.35 0.65
C ALA A 246 -16.98 -0.56 1.82
N TYR A 247 -15.74 -0.09 1.68
CA TYR A 247 -15.13 0.75 2.70
C TYR A 247 -15.88 2.09 2.84
N ARG A 248 -16.30 2.72 1.74
CA ARG A 248 -17.10 3.97 1.76
C ARG A 248 -18.41 3.81 2.51
N TYR A 249 -19.06 2.65 2.42
CA TYR A 249 -20.26 2.36 3.19
C TYR A 249 -19.98 2.44 4.70
N LEU A 250 -18.89 1.81 5.17
CA LEU A 250 -18.47 1.86 6.56
C LEU A 250 -18.12 3.29 7.00
N GLU A 251 -17.28 3.97 6.22
CA GLU A 251 -16.84 5.34 6.53
C GLU A 251 -18.01 6.32 6.57
N ARG A 252 -19.01 6.19 5.69
CA ARG A 252 -20.20 7.07 5.71
C ARG A 252 -21.07 6.88 6.94
N ALA A 253 -21.23 5.64 7.40
CA ALA A 253 -22.08 5.34 8.55
C ALA A 253 -21.39 5.65 9.90
N ASN A 254 -20.06 5.52 9.97
CA ASN A 254 -19.30 5.58 11.22
C ASN A 254 -18.35 6.78 11.32
N GLY A 255 -17.97 7.37 10.18
CA GLY A 255 -16.99 8.45 10.10
C GLY A 255 -15.54 7.97 10.02
N ALA A 256 -14.68 8.79 9.41
CA ALA A 256 -13.28 8.45 9.16
C ALA A 256 -12.48 8.22 10.47
N LEU A 257 -12.79 8.94 11.55
CA LEU A 257 -12.10 8.76 12.83
C LEU A 257 -12.33 7.35 13.40
N GLU A 258 -13.57 6.86 13.37
CA GLU A 258 -13.87 5.50 13.85
C GLU A 258 -13.18 4.42 13.01
N MET A 259 -13.04 4.65 11.70
CA MET A 259 -12.29 3.75 10.83
C MET A 259 -10.79 3.74 11.13
N THR A 260 -10.22 4.87 11.56
CA THR A 260 -8.83 4.92 12.05
C THR A 260 -8.68 4.23 13.40
N LEU A 261 -9.60 4.47 14.34
CA LEU A 261 -9.60 3.80 15.65
C LEU A 261 -9.83 2.29 15.53
N LEU A 262 -10.47 1.82 14.46
CA LEU A 262 -10.51 0.39 14.14
C LEU A 262 -9.09 -0.14 13.90
N LEU A 263 -8.23 0.56 13.15
CA LEU A 263 -6.85 0.12 12.90
C LEU A 263 -6.06 0.03 14.20
N ASP A 264 -6.15 1.06 15.03
CA ASP A 264 -5.53 1.07 16.36
C ASP A 264 -5.97 -0.13 17.21
N LEU A 265 -7.27 -0.44 17.23
CA LEU A 265 -7.76 -1.61 17.93
C LEU A 265 -7.24 -2.94 17.34
N VAL A 266 -7.06 -3.03 16.02
CA VAL A 266 -6.40 -4.20 15.39
C VAL A 266 -4.95 -4.33 15.87
N GLN A 267 -4.21 -3.22 15.95
CA GLN A 267 -2.83 -3.22 16.45
C GLN A 267 -2.77 -3.64 17.92
N PHE A 268 -3.69 -3.15 18.76
CA PHE A 268 -3.80 -3.58 20.15
C PHE A 268 -4.06 -5.08 20.25
N MET A 269 -4.93 -5.64 19.41
CA MET A 269 -5.20 -7.08 19.36
C MET A 269 -3.98 -7.89 18.90
N ASP A 270 -3.18 -7.37 17.98
CA ASP A 270 -1.90 -7.97 17.61
C ASP A 270 -0.90 -7.98 18.78
N TRP A 271 -0.78 -6.84 19.46
CA TRP A 271 0.11 -6.65 20.60
C TRP A 271 -0.16 -7.62 21.75
N THR A 272 -1.44 -7.83 22.10
CA THR A 272 -1.83 -8.80 23.15
C THR A 272 -1.48 -10.24 22.76
N GLY A 273 -1.54 -10.56 21.46
CA GLY A 273 -1.22 -11.89 20.93
C GLY A 273 -2.32 -12.94 21.11
N ASP A 274 -3.45 -12.60 21.73
CA ASP A 274 -4.56 -13.52 21.99
C ASP A 274 -5.40 -13.81 20.72
N TYR A 275 -5.34 -12.91 19.73
CA TYR A 275 -6.17 -12.93 18.53
C TYR A 275 -5.43 -13.39 17.27
N ARG A 276 -4.46 -14.30 17.44
CA ARG A 276 -3.68 -14.86 16.33
C ARG A 276 -4.50 -15.81 15.46
N GLY A 277 -4.14 -15.85 14.18
CA GLY A 277 -4.72 -16.76 13.18
C GLY A 277 -5.80 -16.09 12.33
N VAL A 278 -6.48 -16.92 11.53
CA VAL A 278 -7.55 -16.51 10.62
C VAL A 278 -8.86 -17.20 10.97
N ILE A 279 -9.98 -16.58 10.63
CA ILE A 279 -11.30 -17.23 10.69
C ILE A 279 -11.57 -18.04 9.41
N SER A 280 -12.67 -18.79 9.38
CA SER A 280 -13.00 -19.70 8.26
C SER A 280 -13.15 -19.01 6.90
N THR A 281 -13.35 -17.69 6.90
CA THR A 281 -13.50 -16.87 5.70
C THR A 281 -12.20 -16.19 5.25
N GLY A 282 -11.10 -16.39 5.97
CA GLY A 282 -9.74 -15.96 5.60
C GLY A 282 -9.25 -14.69 6.30
N GLU A 283 -10.14 -13.88 6.88
CA GLU A 283 -9.77 -12.67 7.62
C GLU A 283 -8.99 -12.99 8.89
N SER A 284 -8.09 -12.08 9.29
CA SER A 284 -7.40 -12.21 10.56
C SER A 284 -8.40 -12.14 11.72
N ARG A 285 -8.18 -12.95 12.76
CA ARG A 285 -9.03 -12.90 13.95
C ARG A 285 -8.94 -11.54 14.64
N ALA A 286 -7.76 -10.93 14.69
CA ALA A 286 -7.58 -9.57 15.21
C ALA A 286 -8.46 -8.53 14.50
N PHE A 287 -8.57 -8.58 13.17
CA PHE A 287 -9.46 -7.66 12.45
C PHE A 287 -10.94 -7.87 12.79
N VAL A 288 -11.39 -9.12 12.79
CA VAL A 288 -12.81 -9.46 13.00
C VAL A 288 -13.24 -9.07 14.41
N GLU A 289 -12.43 -9.39 15.41
CA GLU A 289 -12.70 -9.06 16.80
C GLU A 289 -12.66 -7.55 17.02
N ALA A 290 -11.72 -6.83 16.40
CA ALA A 290 -11.67 -5.38 16.47
C ALA A 290 -12.92 -4.77 15.83
N PHE A 291 -13.34 -5.27 14.67
CA PHE A 291 -14.54 -4.81 13.98
C PHE A 291 -15.79 -4.93 14.85
N ASP A 292 -15.98 -6.09 15.49
CA ASP A 292 -17.12 -6.37 16.36
C ASP A 292 -17.04 -5.53 17.66
N ALA A 293 -15.86 -5.41 18.25
CA ALA A 293 -15.63 -4.61 19.45
C ALA A 293 -15.75 -3.09 19.24
N LYS A 294 -15.55 -2.60 17.99
CA LYS A 294 -15.75 -1.19 17.63
C LYS A 294 -17.22 -0.77 17.58
N GLU A 295 -18.15 -1.71 17.71
CA GLU A 295 -19.60 -1.44 17.73
C GLU A 295 -20.08 -0.64 16.50
N LEU A 296 -19.48 -0.89 15.33
CA LEU A 296 -19.81 -0.19 14.09
C LEU A 296 -21.30 -0.34 13.74
N VAL A 297 -21.86 0.68 13.10
CA VAL A 297 -23.29 0.74 12.74
C VAL A 297 -23.51 0.72 11.23
N ASP A 298 -24.70 0.28 10.84
CA ASP A 298 -25.24 0.44 9.49
C ASP A 298 -25.76 1.87 9.24
N HIS A 299 -26.19 2.17 8.01
CA HIS A 299 -26.77 3.46 7.63
C HIS A 299 -28.03 3.87 8.41
N ARG A 300 -28.62 2.97 9.21
CA ARG A 300 -29.78 3.22 10.08
C ARG A 300 -29.38 3.34 11.55
N GLY A 301 -28.09 3.38 11.85
CA GLY A 301 -27.57 3.44 13.23
C GLY A 301 -27.71 2.13 14.01
N ARG A 302 -27.91 0.98 13.33
CA ARG A 302 -28.00 -0.32 14.01
C ARG A 302 -26.64 -1.01 14.01
N TYR A 303 -26.26 -1.55 15.17
CA TYR A 303 -25.04 -2.36 15.32
C TYR A 303 -24.89 -3.39 14.19
N MET A 304 -23.68 -3.48 13.66
CA MET A 304 -23.32 -4.29 12.53
C MET A 304 -22.02 -5.03 12.86
N SER A 305 -22.14 -6.29 13.23
CA SER A 305 -20.98 -7.18 13.31
C SER A 305 -20.39 -7.42 11.93
N PHE A 306 -19.14 -7.87 11.89
CA PHE A 306 -18.45 -8.25 10.66
C PHE A 306 -19.22 -9.35 9.92
N ALA A 307 -19.68 -10.37 10.64
CA ALA A 307 -20.47 -11.46 10.08
C ALA A 307 -21.76 -10.95 9.41
N ARG A 308 -22.45 -9.99 10.04
CA ARG A 308 -23.64 -9.36 9.47
C ARG A 308 -23.28 -8.53 8.24
N PHE A 309 -22.22 -7.72 8.30
CA PHE A 309 -21.80 -6.91 7.16
C PHE A 309 -21.49 -7.79 5.95
N ARG A 310 -20.78 -8.90 6.17
CA ARG A 310 -20.46 -9.89 5.13
C ARG A 310 -21.70 -10.55 4.53
N ALA A 311 -22.65 -11.00 5.36
CA ALA A 311 -23.86 -11.67 4.89
C ALA A 311 -24.82 -10.72 4.16
N ASP A 312 -24.94 -9.49 4.66
CA ASP A 312 -25.99 -8.55 4.23
C ASP A 312 -25.47 -7.46 3.28
N TYR A 313 -24.18 -7.47 2.90
CA TYR A 313 -23.49 -6.41 2.15
C TYR A 313 -24.35 -5.79 1.05
N HIS A 314 -24.85 -6.61 0.13
CA HIS A 314 -25.61 -6.09 -1.00
C HIS A 314 -26.93 -5.44 -0.55
N SER A 315 -27.63 -6.01 0.43
CA SER A 315 -28.85 -5.39 0.97
C SER A 315 -28.56 -4.06 1.69
N LEU A 316 -27.42 -3.98 2.38
CA LEU A 316 -27.00 -2.80 3.13
C LEU A 316 -26.61 -1.65 2.19
N VAL A 317 -25.77 -1.94 1.20
CA VAL A 317 -25.32 -0.94 0.20
C VAL A 317 -26.46 -0.53 -0.71
N GLY A 318 -27.32 -1.47 -1.12
CA GLY A 318 -28.48 -1.16 -1.96
C GLY A 318 -29.53 -0.29 -1.26
N ALA A 319 -29.66 -0.39 0.07
CA ALA A 319 -30.61 0.40 0.85
C ALA A 319 -30.05 1.74 1.38
N GLY A 320 -28.72 1.86 1.50
CA GLY A 320 -28.02 3.06 1.97
C GLY A 320 -27.33 3.87 0.87
N GLY A 321 -27.52 3.49 -0.40
CA GLY A 321 -26.94 4.11 -1.58
C GLY A 321 -27.59 5.42 -2.00
#